data_AF-A0A1V6G9R3-F1
#
_entry.id   AF-A0A1V6G9R3-F1
#
_cell.length_a   1.000
_cell.length_b   1.000
_cell.length_c   1.000
_cell.angle_alpha   90.00
_cell.angle_beta   90.00
_cell.angle_gamma   90.00
#
_symmetry.space_group_name_H-M   'P 1'
#
loop_
_entity.id
_entity.type
_entity.pdbx_description
1 polymer ?
#
loop_
_entity_poly.entity_id
_entity_poly.type
_entity_poly.pdbx_seq_one_letter_code
_entity_poly.pdbx_strand_id
1 'polypeptide(L)'
;MACLASRIPYGSPVTAEALGQVEHAEEALKAAGFAHCRVRHHGDVARIEVPEADLQRAVAAEERRLIVETVKAAGFRYVALDLQGYRTGSMNEAFCASQKKQDGRLTVHARIG
;
A
#
# COMPACT_ATOMS: atom_id res chain seq x y z
N MET A 1 3.17 -12.08 15.35
CA MET A 1 2.70 -12.37 13.98
C MET A 1 1.51 -11.47 13.69
N ALA A 2 1.61 -10.53 12.74
CA ALA A 2 0.46 -9.69 12.35
C ALA A 2 -0.29 -10.37 11.19
N CYS A 3 -1.60 -10.55 11.30
CA CYS A 3 -2.42 -11.20 10.27
C CYS A 3 -2.29 -10.51 8.90
N LEU A 4 -2.11 -11.27 7.83
CA LEU A 4 -2.03 -10.74 6.45
C LEU A 4 -3.31 -10.00 6.05
N ALA A 5 -4.47 -10.36 6.61
CA ALA A 5 -5.73 -9.64 6.37
C ALA A 5 -5.64 -8.14 6.73
N SER A 6 -4.74 -7.75 7.65
CA SER A 6 -4.52 -6.33 7.98
C SER A 6 -3.80 -5.54 6.88
N ARG A 7 -3.46 -6.17 5.75
CA ARG A 7 -2.90 -5.51 4.56
C ARG A 7 -3.97 -5.23 3.52
N ILE A 8 -5.15 -5.79 3.69
CA ILE A 8 -6.32 -5.57 2.83
C ILE A 8 -7.15 -4.42 3.43
N PRO A 9 -7.51 -3.38 2.65
CA PRO A 9 -8.34 -2.28 3.09
C PRO A 9 -9.71 -2.76 3.56
N TYR A 10 -10.26 -2.09 4.57
CA TYR A 10 -11.62 -2.35 5.01
C TYR A 10 -12.62 -2.18 3.86
N GLY A 11 -13.62 -3.05 3.81
CA GLY A 11 -14.62 -3.09 2.74
C GLY A 11 -14.18 -3.78 1.46
N SER A 12 -12.90 -4.22 1.36
CA SER A 12 -12.45 -5.06 0.24
C SER A 12 -12.59 -6.55 0.59
N PRO A 13 -12.94 -7.41 -0.38
CA PRO A 13 -12.97 -8.86 -0.17
C PRO A 13 -11.58 -9.39 0.19
N VAL A 14 -11.48 -10.16 1.27
CA VAL A 14 -10.26 -10.90 1.60
C VAL A 14 -10.30 -12.24 0.87
N THR A 15 -9.53 -12.35 -0.21
CA THR A 15 -9.43 -13.59 -1.02
C THR A 15 -8.07 -14.26 -0.80
N ALA A 16 -8.01 -15.58 -1.03
CA ALA A 16 -6.75 -16.34 -0.96
C ALA A 16 -5.71 -15.80 -1.96
N GLU A 17 -6.17 -15.38 -3.15
CA GLU A 17 -5.32 -14.73 -4.15
C GLU A 17 -4.73 -13.41 -3.61
N ALA A 18 -5.55 -12.50 -3.09
CA ALA A 18 -5.07 -11.23 -2.56
C ALA A 18 -4.09 -11.41 -1.40
N LEU A 19 -4.36 -12.37 -0.50
CA LEU A 19 -3.45 -12.73 0.59
C LEU A 19 -2.13 -13.30 0.06
N GLY A 20 -2.19 -14.18 -0.93
CA GLY A 20 -1.01 -14.75 -1.58
C GLY A 20 -0.17 -13.69 -2.30
N GLN A 21 -0.78 -12.75 -3.01
CA GLN A 21 -0.06 -11.64 -3.64
C GLN A 21 0.71 -10.80 -2.61
N VAL A 22 0.07 -10.47 -1.48
CA VAL A 22 0.69 -9.73 -0.38
C VAL A 22 1.84 -10.53 0.25
N GLU A 23 1.63 -11.81 0.51
CA GLU A 23 2.63 -12.70 1.12
C GLU A 23 3.89 -12.80 0.24
N HIS A 24 3.73 -13.16 -1.03
CA HIS A 24 4.86 -13.27 -1.97
C HIS A 24 5.61 -11.94 -2.12
N ALA A 25 4.89 -10.81 -2.18
CA ALA A 25 5.51 -9.49 -2.27
C ALA A 25 6.30 -9.14 -0.99
N GLU A 26 5.74 -9.36 0.21
CA GLU A 26 6.47 -9.13 1.47
C GLU A 26 7.68 -10.06 1.61
N GLU A 27 7.59 -11.33 1.19
CA GLU A 27 8.70 -12.28 1.22
C GLU A 27 9.85 -11.87 0.29
N ALA A 28 9.53 -11.48 -0.95
CA ALA A 28 10.54 -11.04 -1.90
C ALA A 28 11.25 -9.76 -1.43
N LEU A 29 10.51 -8.80 -0.87
CA LEU A 29 11.08 -7.58 -0.31
C LEU A 29 11.95 -7.87 0.93
N LYS A 30 11.57 -8.82 1.78
CA LYS A 30 12.41 -9.28 2.90
C LYS A 30 13.71 -9.92 2.41
N ALA A 31 13.64 -10.75 1.37
CA ALA A 31 14.83 -11.35 0.75
C ALA A 31 15.76 -10.30 0.12
N ALA A 32 15.21 -9.18 -0.36
CA ALA A 32 15.95 -8.01 -0.82
C ALA A 32 16.50 -7.11 0.31
N GLY A 33 16.31 -7.48 1.59
CA GLY A 33 16.85 -6.76 2.74
C GLY A 33 15.89 -5.77 3.41
N PHE A 34 14.63 -5.66 2.96
CA PHE A 34 13.60 -4.83 3.62
C PHE A 34 12.86 -5.62 4.71
N ALA A 35 13.57 -5.99 5.78
CA ALA A 35 13.07 -6.90 6.81
C ALA A 35 11.77 -6.45 7.50
N HIS A 36 11.55 -5.14 7.60
CA HIS A 36 10.39 -4.54 8.27
C HIS A 36 9.39 -3.90 7.30
N CYS A 37 9.30 -4.39 6.06
CA CYS A 37 8.33 -3.89 5.09
C CYS A 37 6.90 -4.39 5.36
N ARG A 38 5.91 -3.62 4.89
CA ARG A 38 4.53 -4.08 4.67
C ARG A 38 4.11 -3.79 3.25
N VAL A 39 3.34 -4.69 2.65
CA VAL A 39 2.69 -4.47 1.35
C VAL A 39 1.19 -4.37 1.57
N ARG A 40 0.59 -3.23 1.27
CA ARG A 40 -0.87 -3.05 1.30
C ARG A 40 -1.47 -3.24 -0.07
N HIS A 41 -2.56 -3.99 -0.12
CA HIS A 41 -3.27 -4.31 -1.35
C HIS A 41 -4.30 -3.23 -1.66
N HIS A 42 -4.23 -2.61 -2.83
CA HIS A 42 -5.21 -1.63 -3.28
C HIS A 42 -5.68 -1.98 -4.71
N GLY A 43 -6.26 -3.17 -4.86
CA GLY A 43 -6.63 -3.70 -6.17
C GLY A 43 -5.37 -3.99 -6.99
N ASP A 44 -5.17 -3.25 -8.07
CA ASP A 44 -4.02 -3.39 -8.97
C ASP A 44 -2.72 -2.80 -8.40
N VAL A 45 -2.79 -2.11 -7.26
CA VAL A 45 -1.67 -1.36 -6.66
C VAL A 45 -1.16 -2.05 -5.40
N ALA A 46 0.14 -2.34 -5.35
CA ALA A 46 0.85 -2.64 -4.10
C ALA A 46 1.44 -1.35 -3.53
N ARG A 47 0.97 -0.94 -2.35
CA ARG A 47 1.56 0.17 -1.59
C ARG A 47 2.52 -0.36 -0.55
N ILE A 48 3.80 -0.08 -0.72
CA ILE A 48 4.88 -0.54 0.13
C ILE A 48 5.14 0.46 1.25
N GLU A 49 5.22 -0.01 2.49
CA GLU A 49 5.63 0.75 3.66
C GLU A 49 6.96 0.16 4.17
N VAL A 50 8.02 0.97 4.23
CA VAL A 50 9.34 0.59 4.78
C VAL A 50 9.73 1.54 5.91
N PRO A 51 10.61 1.14 6.85
CA PRO A 51 11.16 2.07 7.83
C PRO A 51 11.70 3.35 7.18
N GLU A 52 11.62 4.48 7.88
CA GLU A 52 12.10 5.77 7.34
C GLU A 52 13.57 5.72 6.92
N ALA A 53 14.40 5.00 7.69
CA ALA A 53 15.81 4.77 7.38
C ALA A 53 16.04 4.01 6.04
N ASP A 54 15.04 3.25 5.57
CA ASP A 54 15.11 2.48 4.34
C ASP A 54 14.51 3.24 3.13
N LEU A 55 13.84 4.38 3.32
CA LEU A 55 13.18 5.12 2.23
C LEU A 55 14.18 5.56 1.15
N GLN A 56 15.34 6.09 1.55
CA GLN A 56 16.37 6.50 0.60
C GLN A 56 16.93 5.29 -0.18
N ARG A 57 17.09 4.14 0.47
CA ARG A 57 17.51 2.90 -0.18
C ARG A 57 16.46 2.43 -1.19
N ALA A 58 15.18 2.43 -0.81
CA ALA A 58 14.08 1.96 -1.65
C ALA A 58 13.94 2.73 -2.98
N VAL A 59 14.31 4.01 -3.02
CA VAL A 59 14.24 4.83 -4.25
C VAL A 59 15.53 4.84 -5.07
N ALA A 60 16.63 4.29 -4.55
CA ALA A 60 17.89 4.13 -5.26
C ALA A 60 17.71 3.28 -6.52
N ALA A 61 18.49 3.54 -7.57
CA ALA A 61 18.23 3.01 -8.91
C ALA A 61 18.13 1.48 -8.97
N GLU A 62 19.06 0.75 -8.34
CA GLU A 62 19.06 -0.73 -8.34
C GLU A 62 17.94 -1.30 -7.49
N GLU A 63 17.82 -0.82 -6.26
CA GLU A 63 16.81 -1.29 -5.30
C GLU A 63 15.39 -1.04 -5.82
N ARG A 64 15.16 0.14 -6.41
CA ARG A 64 13.87 0.48 -7.02
C ARG A 64 13.53 -0.48 -8.16
N ARG A 65 14.51 -0.88 -8.99
CA ARG A 65 14.30 -1.86 -10.06
C ARG A 65 13.91 -3.22 -9.49
N LEU A 66 14.66 -3.69 -8.49
CA LEU A 66 14.41 -4.95 -7.79
C LEU A 66 13.02 -4.98 -7.15
N ILE A 67 12.63 -3.90 -6.46
CA ILE A 67 11.30 -3.73 -5.86
C ILE A 67 10.20 -3.83 -6.94
N VAL A 68 10.37 -3.11 -8.05
CA VAL A 68 9.37 -3.10 -9.13
C VAL A 68 9.22 -4.49 -9.75
N GLU A 69 10.33 -5.17 -10.02
CA GLU A 69 10.34 -6.51 -10.62
C GLU A 69 9.68 -7.53 -9.70
N THR A 70 10.12 -7.61 -8.44
CA THR A 70 9.64 -8.59 -7.47
C THR A 70 8.15 -8.41 -7.15
N VAL A 71 7.70 -7.17 -6.96
CA VAL A 71 6.29 -6.89 -6.63
C VAL A 71 5.37 -7.09 -7.84
N LYS A 72 5.84 -6.82 -9.06
CA LYS A 72 5.08 -7.17 -10.27
C LYS A 72 5.00 -8.67 -10.50
N ALA A 73 6.07 -9.41 -10.20
CA ALA A 73 6.06 -10.87 -10.25
C ALA A 73 5.06 -11.48 -9.25
N ALA A 74 4.80 -10.80 -8.13
CA ALA A 74 3.75 -11.17 -7.17
C ALA A 74 2.32 -10.87 -7.65
N GLY A 75 2.12 -10.30 -8.85
CA GLY A 75 0.80 -10.14 -9.47
C GLY A 75 0.22 -8.71 -9.44
N PHE A 76 0.97 -7.72 -8.95
CA PHE A 76 0.52 -6.32 -8.95
C PHE A 76 0.85 -5.62 -10.27
N ARG A 77 -0.06 -4.76 -10.75
CA ARG A 77 0.17 -3.95 -11.96
C ARG A 77 1.02 -2.72 -11.66
N TYR A 78 0.79 -2.10 -10.51
CA TYR A 78 1.45 -0.88 -10.08
C TYR A 78 2.09 -1.04 -8.72
N VAL A 79 3.24 -0.38 -8.54
CA VAL A 79 3.99 -0.37 -7.30
C VAL A 79 4.09 1.07 -6.81
N ALA A 80 3.71 1.30 -5.57
CA ALA A 80 3.77 2.60 -4.91
C ALA A 80 4.57 2.49 -3.62
N LEU A 81 5.32 3.53 -3.29
CA LEU A 81 6.00 3.66 -2.00
C LEU A 81 5.22 4.67 -1.14
N ASP A 82 4.90 4.31 0.08
CA ASP A 82 4.36 5.25 1.05
C ASP A 82 5.48 6.18 1.53
N LEU A 83 5.42 7.45 1.12
CA LEU A 83 6.43 8.45 1.46
C LEU A 83 6.49 8.76 2.96
N GLN A 84 5.45 8.39 3.70
CA GLN A 84 5.41 8.51 5.14
C GLN A 84 6.10 7.35 5.87
N GLY A 85 6.49 6.31 5.12
CA GLY A 85 7.13 5.12 5.65
C GLY A 85 6.22 4.24 6.51
N TYR A 86 6.84 3.25 7.15
CA TYR A 86 6.20 2.34 8.08
C TYR A 86 5.94 3.04 9.40
N ARG A 87 4.67 3.13 9.80
CA ARG A 87 4.27 3.69 11.10
C ARG A 87 3.30 2.76 11.83
N THR A 88 3.46 2.69 13.15
CA THR A 88 2.49 2.03 14.03
C THR A 88 1.17 2.80 13.96
N GLY A 89 0.08 2.12 13.58
CA GLY A 89 -1.26 2.74 13.47
C GLY A 89 -1.66 3.30 12.09
N SER A 90 -0.83 3.17 11.04
CA SER A 90 -1.11 3.75 9.70
C SER A 90 -2.44 3.27 9.06
N MET A 91 -2.99 2.12 9.49
CA MET A 91 -4.29 1.65 9.02
C MET A 91 -5.48 2.54 9.44
N ASN A 92 -5.37 3.28 10.55
CA ASN A 92 -6.45 4.13 11.05
C ASN A 92 -6.64 5.43 10.25
N GLU A 93 -5.64 5.89 9.49
CA GLU A 93 -5.72 7.18 8.79
C GLU A 93 -6.67 7.12 7.56
N ALA A 94 -6.69 6.01 6.83
CA ALA A 94 -7.58 5.81 5.69
C ALA A 94 -9.07 5.84 6.09
N PHE A 95 -9.38 5.38 7.31
CA PHE A 95 -10.74 5.35 7.84
C PHE A 95 -11.29 6.76 8.17
N CYS A 96 -10.41 7.72 8.50
CA CYS A 96 -10.82 9.11 8.75
C CYS A 96 -11.07 9.91 7.45
N ALA A 97 -10.43 9.55 6.35
CA ALA A 97 -10.63 10.24 5.06
C ALA A 97 -11.94 9.83 4.37
N SER A 98 -12.38 8.57 4.51
CA SER A 98 -13.61 8.07 3.89
C SER A 98 -14.90 8.62 4.53
N GLN A 99 -14.88 8.98 5.82
CA GLN A 99 -16.04 9.56 6.49
C GLN A 99 -16.38 10.99 6.05
N LYS A 100 -15.41 11.76 5.53
CA LYS A 100 -15.66 13.14 5.10
C LYS A 100 -16.49 13.27 3.81
N LYS A 101 -16.66 12.20 3.03
CA LYS A 101 -17.41 12.26 1.75
C LYS A 101 -18.91 12.02 1.88
N GLN A 102 -19.43 11.52 3.00
CA GLN A 102 -20.85 11.18 3.12
C GLN A 102 -21.73 12.27 3.74
N ASP A 103 -21.15 13.32 4.33
CA ASP A 103 -21.91 14.36 5.06
C ASP A 103 -21.97 15.73 4.34
N GLY A 104 -21.42 15.83 3.12
CA GLY A 104 -21.31 17.09 2.38
C GLY A 104 -22.40 17.29 1.33
N ARG A 105 -23.65 17.48 1.73
CA ARG A 105 -24.70 17.99 0.83
C ARG A 105 -24.38 19.47 0.51
N LEU A 106 -23.61 19.73 -0.55
CA LEU A 106 -23.36 21.08 -1.05
C LEU A 106 -23.80 21.21 -2.51
N THR A 107 -24.95 21.84 -2.69
CA THR A 107 -25.52 22.25 -3.98
C THR A 107 -24.58 23.27 -4.63
N VAL A 108 -23.95 22.90 -5.75
CA VAL A 108 -23.17 23.83 -6.55
C VAL A 108 -24.13 24.51 -7.53
N HIS A 109 -24.62 25.71 -7.17
CA HIS A 109 -25.27 26.58 -8.15
C HIS A 109 -24.20 27.14 -9.09
N ALA A 110 -24.08 26.55 -10.27
CA ALA A 110 -23.33 27.12 -11.38
C ALA A 110 -24.11 28.36 -11.89
N ARG A 111 -23.58 29.55 -11.65
CA ARG A 111 -23.94 30.74 -12.44
C ARG A 111 -23.11 30.70 -13.71
N ILE A 112 -23.78 30.45 -14.83
CA ILE A 112 -23.22 30.60 -16.17
C ILE A 112 -23.56 32.02 -16.62
N GLY A 113 -22.56 32.73 -17.15
CA GLY A 113 -22.72 34.05 -17.77
C GLY A 113 -23.34 33.97 -19.15
#